data_AF-A0A349PRQ5-F1
#
_entry.id   AF-A0A349PRQ5-F1
#
_cell.length_a   1.000
_cell.length_b   1.000
_cell.length_c   1.000
_cell.angle_alpha   90.00
_cell.angle_beta   90.00
_cell.angle_gamma   90.00
#
_symmetry.space_group_name_H-M   'P 1'
#
loop_
_entity.id
_entity.type
_entity.pdbx_description
1 polymer ?
#
loop_
_entity_poly.entity_id
_entity_poly.type
_entity_poly.pdbx_seq_one_letter_code
_entity_poly.pdbx_strand_id
1 'polypeptide(L)'
;EKGLRFQLIEGRAMAQSDIKITFEDLKSFTTKSIRQQMAQFGQTNPTDEEVQGIVARVLSNQEEVKRLSDQVVAEKLLELFKEKANPTVKEVTYEQFIAASYGE
;
A
#
# COMPACT_ATOMS: atom_id res chain seq x y z
N GLU A 1 -14.57 -2.75 19.65
CA GLU A 1 -13.51 -2.17 20.50
C GLU A 1 -12.14 -2.07 19.83
N LYS A 2 -11.61 -3.14 19.21
CA LYS A 2 -10.29 -3.13 18.55
C LYS A 2 -10.16 -2.12 17.39
N GLY A 3 -11.18 -1.99 16.53
CA GLY A 3 -11.15 -1.08 15.37
C GLY A 3 -10.93 0.40 15.74
N LEU A 4 -11.67 0.91 16.73
CA LEU A 4 -11.51 2.29 17.19
C LEU A 4 -10.12 2.55 17.76
N ARG A 5 -9.53 1.58 18.47
CA ARG A 5 -8.17 1.70 19.00
C ARG A 5 -7.14 1.81 17.87
N PHE A 6 -7.27 1.00 16.82
CA PHE A 6 -6.37 1.08 15.67
C PHE A 6 -6.49 2.41 14.92
N GLN A 7 -7.71 2.90 14.70
CA GLN A 7 -7.93 4.22 14.09
C GLN A 7 -7.26 5.35 14.88
N LEU A 8 -7.31 5.30 16.23
CA LEU A 8 -6.62 6.27 17.08
C LEU A 8 -5.09 6.16 16.99
N ILE A 9 -4.56 4.94 16.88
CA ILE A 9 -3.12 4.70 16.70
C ILE A 9 -2.67 5.23 15.33
N GLU A 10 -3.39 4.93 14.26
CA GLU A 10 -3.12 5.44 12.91
C GLU A 10 -3.18 6.97 12.89
N GLY A 11 -4.23 7.56 13.47
CA GLY A 11 -4.35 9.02 13.58
C GLY A 11 -3.19 9.65 14.33
N ARG A 12 -2.74 9.03 15.43
CA ARG A 12 -1.57 9.51 16.19
C ARG A 12 -0.26 9.33 15.44
N ALA A 13 -0.07 8.19 14.76
CA ALA A 13 1.11 7.93 13.96
C ALA A 13 1.22 8.91 12.78
N MET A 14 0.10 9.20 12.11
CA MET A 14 0.02 10.24 11.09
C MET A 14 0.31 11.63 11.67
N ALA A 15 -0.28 12.00 12.82
CA ALA A 15 -0.03 13.32 13.43
C ALA A 15 1.42 13.52 13.90
N GLN A 16 2.11 12.42 14.24
CA GLN A 16 3.51 12.44 14.68
C GLN A 16 4.52 12.25 13.54
N SER A 17 4.05 11.98 12.32
CA SER A 17 4.90 11.82 11.14
C SER A 17 4.58 12.94 10.15
N ASP A 18 5.56 13.36 9.33
CA ASP A 18 5.29 14.33 8.26
C ASP A 18 4.75 13.64 7.00
N ILE A 19 3.92 12.60 7.18
CA ILE A 19 3.33 11.85 6.07
C ILE A 19 2.33 12.76 5.37
N LYS A 20 2.78 13.33 4.25
CA LYS A 20 1.96 14.06 3.30
C LYS A 20 1.67 13.16 2.11
N ILE A 21 0.41 13.13 1.69
CA ILE A 21 0.02 12.52 0.42
C ILE A 21 0.11 13.62 -0.62
N THR A 22 0.99 13.43 -1.58
CA THR A 22 1.09 14.31 -2.74
C THR A 22 0.34 13.70 -3.92
N PHE A 23 -0.01 14.52 -4.90
CA PHE A 23 -0.57 14.03 -6.15
C PHE A 23 0.39 13.08 -6.88
N GLU A 24 1.70 13.32 -6.74
CA GLU A 24 2.73 12.45 -7.29
C GLU A 24 2.73 11.06 -6.65
N ASP A 25 2.56 10.98 -5.33
CA ASP A 25 2.39 9.69 -4.62
C ASP A 25 1.21 8.92 -5.19
N LEU A 26 0.06 9.58 -5.34
CA LEU A 26 -1.16 8.96 -5.89
C LEU A 26 -0.94 8.49 -7.32
N LYS A 27 -0.28 9.31 -8.16
CA LYS A 27 0.01 8.95 -9.55
C LYS A 27 0.95 7.74 -9.63
N SER A 28 2.02 7.72 -8.83
CA SER A 28 3.00 6.63 -8.78
C SER A 28 2.35 5.33 -8.30
N PHE A 29 1.63 5.40 -7.18
CA PHE A 29 0.90 4.26 -6.61
C PHE A 29 -0.12 3.70 -7.61
N THR A 30 -0.96 4.55 -8.19
CA THR A 30 -1.99 4.13 -9.16
C THR A 30 -1.35 3.51 -10.41
N THR A 31 -0.26 4.09 -10.91
CA THR A 31 0.48 3.55 -12.06
C THR A 31 0.98 2.13 -11.79
N LYS A 32 1.59 1.91 -10.62
CA LYS A 32 2.05 0.59 -10.16
C LYS A 32 0.89 -0.39 -10.04
N SER A 33 -0.21 0.02 -9.41
CA SER A 33 -1.41 -0.82 -9.24
C SER A 33 -2.03 -1.22 -10.58
N ILE A 34 -2.16 -0.29 -11.53
CA ILE A 34 -2.72 -0.58 -12.86
C ILE A 34 -1.83 -1.56 -13.62
N ARG A 35 -0.50 -1.35 -13.64
CA ARG A 35 0.42 -2.31 -14.28
C ARG A 35 0.34 -3.69 -13.66
N GLN A 36 0.25 -3.77 -12.33
CA GLN A 36 0.11 -5.03 -11.62
C GLN A 36 -1.22 -5.74 -11.97
N GLN A 37 -2.32 -4.99 -12.07
CA GLN A 37 -3.60 -5.53 -12.53
C GLN A 37 -3.52 -6.01 -13.98
N MET A 38 -2.95 -5.23 -14.89
CA MET A 38 -2.78 -5.61 -16.30
C MET A 38 -1.97 -6.90 -16.43
N ALA A 39 -0.87 -7.03 -15.67
CA ALA A 39 -0.06 -8.25 -15.64
C ALA A 39 -0.85 -9.47 -15.14
N GLN A 40 -1.71 -9.32 -14.12
CA GLN A 40 -2.60 -10.39 -13.65
C GLN A 40 -3.58 -10.87 -14.72
N PHE A 41 -3.98 -9.99 -15.64
CA PHE A 41 -4.84 -10.31 -16.79
C PHE A 41 -4.04 -10.69 -18.06
N GLY A 42 -2.74 -10.93 -17.95
CA GLY A 42 -1.88 -11.36 -19.07
C GLY A 42 -1.40 -10.23 -19.98
N GLN A 43 -1.72 -8.98 -19.67
CA GLN A 43 -1.19 -7.79 -20.34
C GLN A 43 0.13 -7.37 -19.68
N THR A 44 1.18 -8.12 -19.95
CA THR A 44 2.48 -7.98 -19.26
C THR A 44 3.35 -6.83 -19.77
N ASN A 45 3.02 -6.24 -20.92
CA ASN A 45 3.80 -5.15 -21.50
C ASN A 45 2.92 -4.00 -22.02
N PRO A 46 2.16 -3.33 -21.13
CA PRO A 46 1.36 -2.19 -21.52
C PRO A 46 2.25 -0.97 -21.77
N THR A 47 1.88 -0.18 -22.77
CA THR A 47 2.61 1.05 -23.10
C THR A 47 2.41 2.10 -22.00
N ASP A 48 3.36 3.01 -21.85
CA ASP A 48 3.27 4.09 -20.86
C ASP A 48 2.06 4.99 -21.11
N GLU A 49 1.70 5.21 -22.37
CA GLU A 49 0.57 6.04 -22.78
C GLU A 49 -0.77 5.41 -22.36
N GLU A 50 -0.95 4.10 -22.59
CA GLU A 50 -2.15 3.37 -22.15
C GLU A 50 -2.31 3.42 -20.64
N VAL A 51 -1.23 3.18 -19.90
CA VAL A 51 -1.24 3.22 -18.44
C VAL A 51 -1.55 4.64 -17.94
N GLN A 52 -0.92 5.66 -18.51
CA GLN A 52 -1.16 7.06 -18.12
C GLN A 52 -2.60 7.50 -18.40
N GLY A 53 -3.21 7.06 -19.51
CA GLY A 53 -4.61 7.32 -19.82
C GLY A 53 -5.57 6.75 -18.77
N ILE A 54 -5.33 5.52 -18.31
CA ILE A 54 -6.12 4.90 -17.25
C ILE A 54 -5.91 5.62 -15.92
N VAL A 55 -4.66 5.93 -15.57
CA VAL A 55 -4.32 6.65 -14.33
C VAL A 55 -5.02 8.02 -14.29
N ALA A 56 -5.00 8.78 -15.38
CA ALA A 56 -5.67 10.07 -15.45
C ALA A 56 -7.19 9.96 -15.24
N ARG A 57 -7.82 8.92 -15.80
CA ARG A 57 -9.26 8.65 -15.61
C ARG A 57 -9.59 8.23 -14.18
N VAL A 58 -8.73 7.45 -13.53
CA VAL A 58 -8.93 7.03 -12.14
C VAL A 58 -8.78 8.23 -11.21
N LEU A 59 -7.74 9.05 -11.42
CA LEU A 59 -7.48 10.23 -10.58
C LEU A 59 -8.44 11.41 -10.82
N SER A 60 -9.23 11.39 -11.90
CA SER A 60 -10.31 12.37 -12.08
C SER A 60 -11.58 12.02 -11.30
N ASN A 61 -11.70 10.78 -10.81
CA ASN A 61 -12.80 10.35 -9.95
C ASN A 61 -12.46 10.62 -8.47
N GLN A 62 -13.21 11.53 -7.85
CA GLN A 62 -12.99 11.92 -6.45
C GLN A 62 -13.14 10.75 -5.46
N GLU A 63 -14.05 9.81 -5.72
CA GLU A 63 -14.24 8.63 -4.86
C GLU A 63 -13.01 7.71 -4.91
N GLU A 64 -12.48 7.47 -6.12
CA GLU A 64 -11.26 6.69 -6.29
C GLU A 64 -10.05 7.40 -5.69
N VAL A 65 -9.92 8.72 -5.87
CA VAL A 65 -8.84 9.51 -5.25
C VAL A 65 -8.86 9.35 -3.74
N LYS A 66 -10.03 9.40 -3.11
CA LYS A 66 -10.16 9.19 -1.66
C LYS A 66 -9.72 7.78 -1.26
N ARG A 67 -10.23 6.75 -1.95
CA ARG A 67 -9.89 5.35 -1.69
C ARG A 67 -8.39 5.08 -1.86
N LEU A 68 -7.78 5.63 -2.90
CA LEU A 68 -6.35 5.50 -3.19
C LEU A 68 -5.51 6.26 -2.15
N SER A 69 -5.98 7.42 -1.69
CA SER A 69 -5.33 8.17 -0.62
C SER A 69 -5.24 7.34 0.66
N ASP A 70 -6.33 6.69 1.05
CA ASP A 70 -6.34 5.80 2.23
C ASP A 70 -5.37 4.62 2.07
N GLN A 71 -5.27 4.05 0.86
CA GLN A 71 -4.31 2.97 0.56
C GLN A 71 -2.85 3.44 0.64
N VAL A 72 -2.54 4.61 0.09
CA VAL A 72 -1.19 5.20 0.17
C VAL A 72 -0.81 5.52 1.61
N VAL A 73 -1.76 6.00 2.43
CA VAL A 73 -1.54 6.20 3.88
C VAL A 73 -1.19 4.89 4.56
N ALA A 74 -1.94 3.82 4.27
CA ALA A 74 -1.67 2.51 4.86
C ALA A 74 -0.29 1.98 4.50
N GLU A 75 0.16 2.14 3.25
CA GLU A 75 1.51 1.75 2.81
C GLU A 75 2.60 2.57 3.54
N LYS A 76 2.46 3.90 3.59
CA LYS A 76 3.42 4.78 4.28
C LYS A 76 3.47 4.51 5.80
N LEU A 77 2.33 4.24 6.43
CA LEU A 77 2.27 3.86 7.85
C LEU A 77 2.95 2.50 8.10
N LEU A 78 2.75 1.53 7.21
CA LEU A 78 3.42 0.24 7.32
C LEU A 78 4.95 0.38 7.20
N GLU A 79 5.43 1.21 6.29
CA GLU A 79 6.86 1.52 6.18
C GLU A 79 7.40 2.17 7.45
N LEU A 80 6.70 3.18 7.97
CA LEU A 80 7.04 3.82 9.25
C LEU A 80 7.11 2.81 10.40
N PHE A 81 6.15 1.88 10.45
CA PHE A 81 6.15 0.84 11.48
C PHE A 81 7.32 -0.12 11.30
N LYS A 82 7.65 -0.55 10.08
CA LYS A 82 8.82 -1.42 9.82
C LYS A 82 10.12 -0.75 10.25
N GLU A 83 10.28 0.54 9.95
CA GLU A 83 11.45 1.32 10.36
C GLU A 83 11.59 1.39 11.88
N LYS A 84 10.47 1.63 12.59
CA LYS A 84 10.48 1.80 14.05
C LYS A 84 10.37 0.50 14.85
N ALA A 85 9.93 -0.59 14.24
CA ALA A 85 9.63 -1.85 14.93
C ALA A 85 10.87 -2.62 15.38
N ASN A 86 12.07 -2.22 14.94
CA ASN A 86 13.35 -2.87 15.24
C ASN A 86 13.26 -4.43 15.17
N PRO A 87 12.94 -4.99 13.99
CA PRO A 87 12.60 -6.41 13.86
C PRO A 87 13.82 -7.31 14.10
N THR A 88 13.61 -8.43 14.79
CA THR A 88 14.62 -9.48 14.95
C THR A 88 14.54 -10.47 13.80
N VAL A 89 15.65 -10.67 13.08
CA VAL A 89 15.75 -11.69 12.02
C VAL A 89 16.05 -13.05 12.65
N LYS A 90 15.30 -14.07 12.25
CA LYS A 90 15.49 -15.46 12.69
C LYS A 90 15.53 -16.38 11.48
N GLU A 91 16.51 -17.27 11.44
CA GLU A 91 16.57 -18.33 10.45
C GLU A 91 15.60 -19.46 10.84
N VAL A 92 14.80 -19.90 9.88
CA VAL A 92 13.76 -20.93 10.06
C VAL A 92 13.79 -21.90 8.89
N THR A 93 13.40 -23.14 9.14
CA THR A 93 13.20 -24.12 8.06
C THR A 93 11.89 -23.82 7.30
N TYR A 94 11.75 -24.39 6.10
CA TYR A 94 10.51 -24.28 5.33
C TYR A 94 9.28 -24.74 6.13
N GLU A 95 9.38 -25.87 6.83
CA GLU A 95 8.31 -26.40 7.68
C GLU A 95 7.92 -25.42 8.79
N GLN A 96 8.91 -24.82 9.46
CA GLN A 96 8.68 -23.82 10.51
C GLN A 96 8.02 -22.55 9.97
N PHE A 97 8.33 -22.15 8.73
CA PHE A 97 7.70 -21.00 8.08
C PHE A 97 6.23 -21.28 7.75
N ILE A 98 5.91 -22.47 7.23
CA ILE A 98 4.54 -22.88 6.92
C ILE A 98 3.71 -22.97 8.21
N ALA A 99 4.21 -23.65 9.24
CA ALA A 99 3.55 -23.75 10.54
C ALA A 99 3.17 -22.37 11.11
N ALA A 100 4.14 -21.44 11.14
CA ALA A 100 3.92 -20.08 11.63
C ALA A 100 2.95 -19.24 10.77
N SER A 101 2.90 -19.48 9.45
CA SER A 101 2.06 -18.70 8.52
C SER A 101 0.59 -19.13 8.54
N TYR A 102 0.33 -20.41 8.79
CA TYR A 102 -1.02 -20.99 8.79
C TYR A 102 -1.57 -21.29 10.19
N GLY A 103 -0.76 -21.10 11.24
CA GLY A 103 -1.18 -21.22 12.63
C GLY A 103 -1.24 -22.66 13.16
N GLU A 104 -0.42 -23.56 12.59
CA GLU A 104 -0.18 -24.91 13.15
C GLU A 104 1.01 -24.92 14.11
#